data_AF-X1HXE0-F1
#
_entry.id   AF-X1HXE0-F1
#
_cell.length_a   1.000
_cell.length_b   1.000
_cell.length_c   1.000
_cell.angle_alpha   90.00
_cell.angle_beta   90.00
_cell.angle_gamma   90.00
#
_symmetry.space_group_name_H-M   'P 1'
#
loop_
_entity.id
_entity.type
_entity.pdbx_description
1 polymer ?
#
loop_
_entity_poly.entity_id
_entity_poly.type
_entity_poly.pdbx_seq_one_letter_code
_entity_poly.pdbx_strand_id
1 'polypeptide(L)'
;KEEIKEAAKKDPLILHPYTFVERDKGRKLKAIPFCNKFKKELTEVAKLLEEAARISEDRDFAQYLRDLAISLLKEGYAQNEILWTTRGPFKFNFIIGPIERYLDRLLFTKCAYQSWVGILDEKSTKEAERFKKIILASRRKIFPGTTKIEFAKLRIEINKTAIFSGLIADNMFTGTNLPNNANLMEKYGSKLTIFGSSLKLNFNEKNFPIFKNVFSKNLQKYFSKDKLQTALLHCILLHEISHSLIRYRDAEARLRELFPILDELLAYILGIKCCGPLLLKDALN
;
A
#
# COMPACT_ATOMS: atom_id res chain seq x y z
N LYS A 1 27.58 -0.10 -10.46
CA LYS A 1 27.07 0.56 -9.22
C LYS A 1 27.86 1.83 -8.91
N GLU A 2 29.17 1.73 -8.67
CA GLU A 2 29.98 2.91 -8.31
C GLU A 2 29.99 4.00 -9.39
N GLU A 3 30.04 3.64 -10.67
CA GLU A 3 29.94 4.62 -11.77
C GLU A 3 28.62 5.42 -11.72
N ILE A 4 27.49 4.78 -11.41
CA ILE A 4 26.19 5.44 -11.28
C ILE A 4 26.20 6.42 -10.11
N LYS A 5 26.77 6.01 -8.96
CA LYS A 5 26.90 6.88 -7.78
C LYS A 5 27.79 8.09 -8.07
N GLU A 6 28.91 7.88 -8.77
CA GLU A 6 29.82 8.97 -9.13
C GLU A 6 29.19 9.95 -10.10
N ALA A 7 28.49 9.44 -11.14
CA ALA A 7 27.75 10.28 -12.06
C ALA A 7 26.64 11.07 -11.33
N ALA A 8 25.98 10.46 -10.35
CA ALA A 8 24.94 11.10 -9.56
C ALA A 8 25.41 12.27 -8.68
N LYS A 9 26.71 12.34 -8.35
CA LYS A 9 27.28 13.52 -7.67
C LYS A 9 27.21 14.77 -8.54
N LYS A 10 27.24 14.60 -9.87
CA LYS A 10 27.16 15.69 -10.86
C LYS A 10 25.75 15.92 -11.36
N ASP A 11 24.98 14.84 -11.53
CA ASP A 11 23.57 14.89 -11.91
C ASP A 11 22.71 14.06 -10.94
N PRO A 12 22.15 14.68 -9.89
CA PRO A 12 21.31 13.99 -8.91
C PRO A 12 20.08 13.28 -9.53
N LEU A 13 19.64 13.69 -10.73
CA LEU A 13 18.52 13.03 -11.42
C LEU A 13 18.84 11.58 -11.78
N ILE A 14 20.12 11.19 -11.85
CA ILE A 14 20.55 9.81 -12.07
C ILE A 14 20.06 8.88 -10.97
N LEU A 15 19.88 9.36 -9.73
CA LEU A 15 19.32 8.57 -8.63
C LEU A 15 17.86 8.88 -8.33
N HIS A 16 17.24 9.79 -9.09
CA HIS A 16 15.85 10.13 -8.89
C HIS A 16 14.93 8.92 -9.14
N PRO A 17 13.87 8.69 -8.35
CA PRO A 17 13.06 7.46 -8.47
C PRO A 17 12.33 7.30 -9.80
N TYR A 18 12.07 8.40 -10.50
CA TYR A 18 11.25 8.44 -11.73
C TYR A 18 12.07 8.67 -13.00
N THR A 19 13.33 8.22 -13.01
CA THR A 19 14.23 8.34 -14.16
C THR A 19 14.88 7.01 -14.51
N PHE A 20 15.04 6.74 -15.81
CA PHE A 20 15.99 5.74 -16.30
C PHE A 20 17.41 6.29 -16.29
N VAL A 21 18.38 5.40 -16.16
CA VAL A 21 19.79 5.71 -16.37
C VAL A 21 20.22 5.06 -17.67
N GLU A 22 20.61 5.87 -18.65
CA GLU A 22 21.05 5.40 -19.97
C GLU A 22 22.40 6.01 -20.33
N ARG A 23 23.10 5.39 -21.28
CA ARG A 23 24.30 5.98 -21.86
C ARG A 23 23.92 6.83 -23.08
N ASP A 24 24.51 8.01 -23.18
CA ASP A 24 24.48 8.80 -24.40
C ASP A 24 25.47 8.27 -25.46
N LYS A 25 25.52 8.95 -26.62
CA LYS A 25 26.46 8.61 -27.70
C LYS A 25 27.92 8.71 -27.29
N GLY A 26 28.25 9.54 -26.30
CA GLY A 26 29.59 9.68 -25.72
C GLY A 26 29.87 8.69 -24.58
N ARG A 27 29.00 7.69 -24.38
CA ARG A 27 29.04 6.70 -23.29
C ARG A 27 28.89 7.30 -21.88
N LYS A 28 28.49 8.56 -21.73
CA LYS A 28 28.23 9.18 -20.42
C LYS A 28 26.85 8.77 -19.93
N LEU A 29 26.72 8.56 -18.62
CA LEU A 29 25.42 8.28 -17.99
C LEU A 29 24.58 9.55 -17.95
N LYS A 30 23.30 9.42 -18.29
CA LYS A 30 22.30 10.48 -18.18
C LYS A 30 21.00 9.94 -17.59
N ALA A 31 20.28 10.82 -16.87
CA ALA A 31 18.93 10.55 -16.43
C ALA A 31 17.91 10.83 -17.54
N ILE A 32 16.96 9.93 -17.74
CA ILE A 32 15.81 10.14 -18.64
C ILE A 32 14.53 10.01 -17.81
N PRO A 33 13.75 11.10 -17.63
CA PRO A 33 12.49 11.00 -16.89
C PRO A 33 11.50 10.04 -17.52
N PHE A 34 10.73 9.34 -16.68
CA PHE A 34 9.73 8.38 -17.13
C PHE A 34 8.66 9.02 -18.01
N CYS A 35 8.23 10.26 -17.72
CA CYS A 35 7.21 10.93 -18.54
C CYS A 35 7.69 11.16 -19.98
N ASN A 36 9.01 11.35 -20.17
CA ASN A 36 9.63 11.54 -21.47
C ASN A 36 9.83 10.19 -22.16
N LYS A 37 10.29 9.18 -21.41
CA LYS A 37 10.52 7.83 -21.94
C LYS A 37 9.22 7.16 -22.42
N PHE A 38 8.13 7.35 -21.66
CA PHE A 38 6.82 6.73 -21.92
C PHE A 38 5.77 7.75 -22.37
N LYS A 39 6.20 8.85 -23.01
CA LYS A 39 5.30 9.96 -23.36
C LYS A 39 4.09 9.49 -24.19
N LYS A 40 4.33 8.57 -25.13
CA LYS A 40 3.28 8.03 -26.02
C LYS A 40 2.24 7.27 -25.21
N GLU A 41 2.69 6.32 -24.39
CA GLU A 41 1.85 5.46 -23.55
C GLU A 41 1.07 6.28 -22.52
N LEU A 42 1.75 7.23 -21.85
CA LEU A 42 1.13 8.08 -20.83
C LEU A 42 0.11 9.05 -21.43
N THR A 43 0.33 9.51 -22.66
CA THR A 43 -0.67 10.32 -23.38
C THR A 43 -1.93 9.50 -23.65
N GLU A 44 -1.79 8.23 -24.01
CA GLU A 44 -2.94 7.35 -24.24
C GLU A 44 -3.67 7.02 -22.93
N VAL A 45 -2.94 6.71 -21.87
CA VAL A 45 -3.50 6.52 -20.53
C VAL A 45 -4.26 7.77 -20.07
N ALA A 46 -3.69 8.97 -20.24
CA ALA A 46 -4.34 10.22 -19.87
C ALA A 46 -5.67 10.42 -20.62
N LYS A 47 -5.74 10.10 -21.91
CA LYS A 47 -6.99 10.16 -22.68
C LYS A 47 -8.06 9.20 -22.14
N LEU A 48 -7.68 7.96 -21.82
CA LEU A 48 -8.59 6.98 -21.25
C LEU A 48 -9.13 7.41 -19.88
N LEU A 49 -8.29 8.08 -19.07
CA LEU A 49 -8.71 8.64 -17.79
C LEU A 49 -9.70 9.80 -17.96
N GLU A 50 -9.48 10.67 -18.94
CA GLU A 50 -10.43 11.74 -19.29
C GLU A 50 -11.76 11.17 -19.80
N GLU A 51 -11.72 10.12 -20.62
CA GLU A 51 -12.93 9.43 -21.08
C GLU A 51 -13.71 8.80 -19.92
N ALA A 52 -13.02 8.09 -19.03
CA ALA A 52 -13.60 7.52 -17.82
C ALA A 52 -14.18 8.60 -16.90
N ALA A 53 -13.51 9.75 -16.77
CA ALA A 53 -13.99 10.89 -16.00
C ALA A 53 -15.28 11.49 -16.58
N ARG A 54 -15.43 11.49 -17.92
CA ARG A 54 -16.62 12.02 -18.61
C ARG A 54 -17.87 11.16 -18.40
N ILE A 55 -17.70 9.84 -18.27
CA ILE A 55 -18.81 8.90 -18.07
C ILE A 55 -19.10 8.63 -16.59
N SER A 56 -18.27 9.12 -15.67
CA SER A 56 -18.45 8.95 -14.23
C SER A 56 -19.55 9.87 -13.70
N GLU A 57 -20.55 9.28 -13.05
CA GLU A 57 -21.60 10.02 -12.33
C GLU A 57 -21.12 10.64 -11.02
N ASP A 58 -20.04 10.09 -10.44
CA ASP A 58 -19.37 10.63 -9.26
C ASP A 58 -18.44 11.77 -9.71
N ARG A 59 -18.80 13.01 -9.36
CA ARG A 59 -18.07 14.23 -9.73
C ARG A 59 -16.69 14.31 -9.09
N ASP A 60 -16.54 13.83 -7.86
CA ASP A 60 -15.26 13.87 -7.14
C ASP A 60 -14.31 12.80 -7.69
N PHE A 61 -14.85 11.62 -8.02
CA PHE A 61 -14.07 10.57 -8.71
C PHE A 61 -13.68 11.01 -10.13
N ALA A 62 -14.59 11.64 -10.87
CA ALA A 62 -14.29 12.21 -12.18
C ALA A 62 -13.16 13.24 -12.09
N GLN A 63 -13.19 14.12 -11.09
CA GLN A 63 -12.13 15.10 -10.87
C GLN A 63 -10.81 14.44 -10.46
N TYR A 64 -10.85 13.38 -9.66
CA TYR A 64 -9.68 12.58 -9.34
C TYR A 64 -9.01 11.98 -10.58
N LEU A 65 -9.79 11.41 -11.51
CA LEU A 65 -9.27 10.85 -12.75
C LEU A 65 -8.62 11.91 -13.67
N ARG A 66 -9.22 13.10 -13.77
CA ARG A 66 -8.63 14.23 -14.52
C ARG A 66 -7.31 14.69 -13.92
N ASP A 67 -7.25 14.84 -12.60
CA ASP A 67 -6.03 15.26 -11.93
C ASP A 67 -4.91 14.20 -12.07
N LEU A 68 -5.30 12.92 -12.07
CA LEU A 68 -4.41 11.79 -12.34
C LEU A 68 -3.90 11.77 -13.79
N ALA A 69 -4.74 12.16 -14.76
CA ALA A 69 -4.32 12.27 -16.16
C ALA A 69 -3.26 13.38 -16.33
N ILE A 70 -3.48 14.54 -15.72
CA ILE A 70 -2.58 15.70 -15.80
C ILE A 70 -1.22 15.38 -15.17
N SER A 71 -1.21 14.75 -14.00
CA SER A 71 0.00 14.48 -13.24
C SER A 71 0.93 13.45 -13.92
N LEU A 72 0.37 12.42 -14.57
CA LEU A 72 1.14 11.42 -15.31
C LEU A 72 1.97 12.07 -16.42
N LEU A 73 1.44 13.11 -17.06
CA LEU A 73 2.11 13.84 -18.13
C LEU A 73 3.14 14.86 -17.64
N LYS A 74 3.08 15.26 -16.35
CA LYS A 74 3.90 16.34 -15.76
C LYS A 74 4.87 15.88 -14.67
N GLU A 75 5.22 14.59 -14.64
CA GLU A 75 6.08 14.00 -13.59
C GLU A 75 5.52 14.12 -12.16
N GLY A 76 4.20 14.35 -12.02
CA GLY A 76 3.52 14.54 -10.75
C GLY A 76 3.25 13.25 -9.97
N TYR A 77 4.14 12.26 -10.00
CA TYR A 77 3.88 10.94 -9.42
C TYR A 77 3.69 10.99 -7.90
N ALA A 78 4.45 11.83 -7.19
CA ALA A 78 4.21 12.09 -5.76
C ALA A 78 2.84 12.73 -5.51
N GLN A 79 2.38 13.59 -6.43
CA GLN A 79 1.05 14.17 -6.37
C GLN A 79 -0.04 13.09 -6.53
N ASN A 80 0.20 12.03 -7.29
CA ASN A 80 -0.75 10.92 -7.44
C ASN A 80 -0.99 10.17 -6.14
N GLU A 81 0.09 9.86 -5.42
CA GLU A 81 -0.02 9.24 -4.10
C GLU A 81 -0.76 10.15 -3.12
N ILE A 82 -0.52 11.46 -3.16
CA ILE A 82 -1.24 12.44 -2.32
C ILE A 82 -2.72 12.49 -2.69
N LEU A 83 -3.06 12.58 -3.97
CA LEU A 83 -4.44 12.59 -4.46
C LEU A 83 -5.18 11.32 -4.02
N TRP A 84 -4.55 10.15 -4.17
CA TRP A 84 -5.09 8.88 -3.71
C TRP A 84 -5.32 8.87 -2.18
N THR A 85 -4.32 9.31 -1.42
CA THR A 85 -4.37 9.28 0.05
C THR A 85 -5.44 10.21 0.61
N THR A 86 -5.62 11.38 0.01
CA THR A 86 -6.45 12.47 0.56
C THR A 86 -7.88 12.49 0.03
N ARG A 87 -8.20 11.81 -1.09
CA ARG A 87 -9.54 11.83 -1.71
C ARG A 87 -10.37 10.57 -1.49
N GLY A 88 -11.65 10.65 -1.82
CA GLY A 88 -12.64 9.60 -1.59
C GLY A 88 -13.17 9.58 -0.15
N PRO A 89 -13.77 8.47 0.31
CA PRO A 89 -13.86 7.19 -0.38
C PRO A 89 -14.69 7.28 -1.67
N PHE A 90 -14.30 6.51 -2.69
CA PHE A 90 -15.03 6.39 -3.95
C PHE A 90 -15.61 4.99 -4.07
N LYS A 91 -16.67 4.81 -4.85
CA LYS A 91 -17.21 3.48 -5.18
C LYS A 91 -16.21 2.66 -6.00
N PHE A 92 -15.63 3.29 -7.02
CA PHE A 92 -14.57 2.73 -7.85
C PHE A 92 -13.25 3.33 -7.42
N ASN A 93 -12.25 2.49 -7.31
CA ASN A 93 -10.90 2.90 -6.96
C ASN A 93 -9.94 2.48 -8.07
N PHE A 94 -9.06 3.41 -8.44
CA PHE A 94 -8.06 3.21 -9.47
C PHE A 94 -6.80 3.95 -9.07
N ILE A 95 -5.65 3.30 -9.20
CA ILE A 95 -4.35 3.96 -9.10
C ILE A 95 -3.49 3.51 -10.27
N ILE A 96 -2.63 4.40 -10.75
CA ILE A 96 -1.58 4.08 -11.71
C ILE A 96 -0.38 4.98 -11.48
N GLY A 97 0.81 4.39 -11.58
CA GLY A 97 2.04 5.15 -11.56
C GLY A 97 3.25 4.32 -11.13
N PRO A 98 4.45 4.91 -11.19
CA PRO A 98 5.65 4.35 -10.61
C PRO A 98 5.60 4.54 -9.09
N ILE A 99 5.49 3.45 -8.32
CA ILE A 99 5.27 3.51 -6.87
C ILE A 99 6.36 2.75 -6.11
N GLU A 100 6.44 1.43 -6.31
CA GLU A 100 7.34 0.56 -5.54
C GLU A 100 8.72 0.42 -6.17
N ARG A 101 9.74 0.14 -5.35
CA ARG A 101 11.15 0.07 -5.80
C ARG A 101 11.71 -1.35 -5.94
N TYR A 102 10.89 -2.37 -5.69
CA TYR A 102 11.35 -3.76 -5.58
C TYR A 102 12.02 -4.34 -6.84
N LEU A 103 11.79 -3.75 -8.02
CA LEU A 103 12.49 -4.17 -9.26
C LEU A 103 13.92 -3.64 -9.37
N ASP A 104 14.28 -2.55 -8.67
CA ASP A 104 15.66 -2.04 -8.66
C ASP A 104 16.52 -2.85 -7.68
N ARG A 105 17.07 -3.96 -8.18
CA ARG A 105 17.96 -4.84 -7.43
C ARG A 105 19.38 -4.28 -7.25
N LEU A 106 19.73 -3.15 -7.88
CA LEU A 106 21.09 -2.61 -7.83
C LEU A 106 21.26 -1.56 -6.73
N LEU A 107 20.33 -0.61 -6.69
CA LEU A 107 20.38 0.57 -5.82
C LEU A 107 19.10 0.76 -5.00
N PHE A 108 18.01 0.06 -5.30
CA PHE A 108 16.72 0.21 -4.63
C PHE A 108 16.17 1.65 -4.65
N THR A 109 16.42 2.34 -5.76
CA THR A 109 16.06 3.75 -5.98
C THR A 109 14.92 3.92 -6.96
N LYS A 110 14.88 3.14 -8.04
CA LYS A 110 13.96 3.35 -9.15
C LYS A 110 12.60 2.73 -8.87
N CYS A 111 11.55 3.51 -9.06
CA CYS A 111 10.18 3.04 -8.92
C CYS A 111 9.74 2.28 -10.19
N ALA A 112 8.89 1.27 -10.01
CA ALA A 112 8.28 0.48 -11.06
C ALA A 112 6.81 0.88 -11.23
N TYR A 113 6.35 0.94 -12.48
CA TYR A 113 4.95 1.17 -12.79
C TYR A 113 4.08 0.01 -12.30
N GLN A 114 2.97 0.38 -11.68
CA GLN A 114 1.91 -0.53 -11.30
C GLN A 114 0.55 0.16 -11.40
N SER A 115 -0.49 -0.65 -11.48
CA SER A 115 -1.86 -0.17 -11.45
C SER A 115 -2.80 -1.22 -10.89
N TRP A 116 -3.91 -0.77 -10.32
CA TRP A 116 -5.01 -1.64 -9.95
C TRP A 116 -6.35 -0.94 -10.10
N VAL A 117 -7.38 -1.73 -10.36
CA VAL A 117 -8.79 -1.30 -10.38
C VAL A 117 -9.54 -2.12 -9.35
N GLY A 118 -10.36 -1.47 -8.53
CA GLY A 118 -11.17 -2.13 -7.51
C GLY A 118 -12.49 -1.42 -7.25
N ILE A 119 -13.37 -2.13 -6.57
CA ILE A 119 -14.63 -1.60 -6.06
C ILE A 119 -14.55 -1.62 -4.54
N LEU A 120 -14.92 -0.51 -3.90
CA LEU A 120 -14.92 -0.40 -2.45
C LEU A 120 -15.90 -1.43 -1.86
N ASP A 121 -15.40 -2.26 -0.95
CA ASP A 121 -16.25 -3.07 -0.08
C ASP A 121 -16.67 -2.23 1.11
N GLU A 122 -17.81 -1.56 1.00
CA GLU A 122 -18.31 -0.67 2.05
C GLU A 122 -18.50 -1.39 3.38
N LYS A 123 -18.95 -2.66 3.36
CA LYS A 123 -19.25 -3.41 4.58
C LYS A 123 -17.97 -3.70 5.34
N SER A 124 -16.99 -4.31 4.67
CA SER A 124 -15.70 -4.63 5.29
C SER A 124 -14.90 -3.37 5.62
N THR A 125 -15.05 -2.30 4.84
CA THR A 125 -14.43 -1.00 5.14
C THR A 125 -15.03 -0.37 6.40
N LYS A 126 -16.35 -0.37 6.56
CA LYS A 126 -17.03 0.13 7.77
C LYS A 126 -16.63 -0.67 9.01
N GLU A 127 -16.48 -1.98 8.89
CA GLU A 127 -15.99 -2.85 9.96
C GLU A 127 -14.53 -2.53 10.33
N ALA A 128 -13.65 -2.38 9.34
CA ALA A 128 -12.26 -2.00 9.55
C ALA A 128 -12.12 -0.63 10.26
N GLU A 129 -12.94 0.34 9.85
CA GLU A 129 -13.03 1.64 10.50
C GLU A 129 -13.54 1.55 11.95
N ARG A 130 -14.50 0.66 12.24
CA ARG A 130 -14.92 0.35 13.62
C ARG A 130 -13.76 -0.23 14.43
N PHE A 131 -12.98 -1.16 13.87
CA PHE A 131 -11.82 -1.74 14.57
C PHE A 131 -10.78 -0.69 14.90
N LYS A 132 -10.41 0.15 13.92
CA LYS A 132 -9.48 1.27 14.09
C LYS A 132 -9.90 2.16 15.26
N LYS A 133 -11.18 2.55 15.33
CA LYS A 133 -11.71 3.40 16.42
C LYS A 133 -11.57 2.75 17.80
N ILE A 134 -11.92 1.46 17.93
CA ILE A 134 -11.84 0.72 19.20
C ILE A 134 -10.38 0.58 19.67
N ILE A 135 -9.47 0.24 18.74
CA ILE A 135 -8.04 0.09 19.03
C ILE A 135 -7.45 1.43 19.48
N LEU A 136 -7.75 2.52 18.76
CA LEU A 136 -7.33 3.86 19.13
C LEU A 136 -7.82 4.26 20.53
N ALA A 137 -9.07 3.97 20.88
CA ALA A 137 -9.62 4.23 22.21
C ALA A 137 -8.95 3.38 23.30
N SER A 138 -8.49 2.18 22.95
CA SER A 138 -7.89 1.22 23.89
C SER A 138 -6.36 1.30 23.95
N ARG A 139 -5.72 2.16 23.13
CA ARG A 139 -4.27 2.19 22.91
C ARG A 139 -3.43 2.32 24.19
N ARG A 140 -3.90 3.03 25.21
CA ARG A 140 -3.15 3.18 26.48
C ARG A 140 -3.07 1.87 27.27
N LYS A 141 -4.07 0.99 27.13
CA LYS A 141 -4.11 -0.33 27.79
C LYS A 141 -3.30 -1.36 27.01
N ILE A 142 -3.28 -1.26 25.69
CA ILE A 142 -2.57 -2.19 24.81
C ILE A 142 -1.06 -1.89 24.78
N PHE A 143 -0.67 -0.62 24.92
CA PHE A 143 0.68 -0.15 24.65
C PHE A 143 1.21 0.75 25.79
N PRO A 144 1.87 0.18 26.81
CA PRO A 144 2.45 0.97 27.90
C PRO A 144 3.71 1.74 27.45
N GLY A 145 3.90 2.97 27.98
CA GLY A 145 5.22 3.64 28.03
C GLY A 145 5.74 4.38 26.79
N THR A 146 4.90 4.78 25.84
CA THR A 146 5.41 5.28 24.55
C THR A 146 5.29 6.79 24.33
N THR A 147 6.40 7.45 24.01
CA THR A 147 6.47 8.70 23.23
C THR A 147 6.07 8.35 21.79
N LYS A 148 4.84 8.66 21.38
CA LYS A 148 4.31 8.24 20.07
C LYS A 148 4.43 9.32 19.02
N ILE A 149 4.67 8.91 17.78
CA ILE A 149 4.29 9.70 16.60
C ILE A 149 2.76 9.63 16.52
N GLU A 150 2.08 10.77 16.58
CA GLU A 150 0.67 10.83 16.22
C GLU A 150 0.56 10.82 14.70
N PHE A 151 0.10 9.70 14.13
CA PHE A 151 -0.16 9.66 12.70
C PHE A 151 -1.35 10.55 12.37
N ALA A 152 -1.10 11.52 11.49
CA ALA A 152 -1.96 12.66 11.22
C ALA A 152 -3.37 12.29 10.71
N LYS A 153 -3.54 11.11 10.09
CA LYS A 153 -4.81 10.47 9.68
C LYS A 153 -4.51 9.10 9.04
N LEU A 154 -4.98 7.98 9.61
CA LEU A 154 -5.01 6.67 8.93
C LEU A 154 -6.40 6.46 8.32
N ARG A 155 -6.46 6.19 7.01
CA ARG A 155 -7.67 5.76 6.29
C ARG A 155 -7.53 4.30 5.90
N ILE A 156 -8.61 3.54 5.99
CA ILE A 156 -8.61 2.13 5.62
C ILE A 156 -9.67 1.89 4.56
N GLU A 157 -9.33 1.19 3.49
CA GLU A 157 -10.25 0.78 2.44
C GLU A 157 -10.04 -0.69 2.08
N ILE A 158 -11.10 -1.48 2.16
CA ILE A 158 -11.12 -2.86 1.67
C ILE A 158 -11.71 -2.83 0.26
N ASN A 159 -11.00 -3.38 -0.71
CA ASN A 159 -11.39 -3.35 -2.11
C ASN A 159 -11.59 -4.75 -2.68
N LYS A 160 -12.71 -4.93 -3.40
CA LYS A 160 -12.87 -6.03 -4.34
C LYS A 160 -12.09 -5.70 -5.60
N THR A 161 -10.82 -6.07 -5.62
CA THR A 161 -9.92 -5.86 -6.75
C THR A 161 -10.40 -6.65 -7.96
N ALA A 162 -10.50 -5.98 -9.11
CA ALA A 162 -10.84 -6.58 -10.39
C ALA A 162 -9.60 -6.81 -11.27
N ILE A 163 -8.67 -5.84 -11.31
CA ILE A 163 -7.52 -5.87 -12.20
C ILE A 163 -6.26 -5.46 -11.45
N PHE A 164 -5.16 -6.16 -11.72
CA PHE A 164 -3.79 -5.75 -11.41
C PHE A 164 -2.98 -5.62 -12.70
N SER A 165 -2.04 -4.68 -12.73
CA SER A 165 -1.11 -4.49 -13.84
C SER A 165 0.24 -3.97 -13.34
N GLY A 166 1.31 -4.24 -14.09
CA GLY A 166 2.69 -3.94 -13.69
C GLY A 166 3.12 -4.75 -12.47
N LEU A 167 4.00 -4.19 -11.64
CA LEU A 167 4.64 -4.91 -10.53
C LEU A 167 3.65 -5.64 -9.60
N ILE A 168 2.51 -5.00 -9.30
CA ILE A 168 1.54 -5.54 -8.35
C ILE A 168 0.84 -6.81 -8.87
N ALA A 169 0.79 -7.00 -10.20
CA ALA A 169 0.27 -8.20 -10.84
C ALA A 169 1.22 -9.39 -10.65
N ASP A 170 2.53 -9.18 -10.81
CA ASP A 170 3.55 -10.23 -10.71
C ASP A 170 3.59 -10.88 -9.31
N ASN A 171 3.23 -10.12 -8.29
CA ASN A 171 3.37 -10.52 -6.90
C ASN A 171 2.04 -10.73 -6.17
N MET A 172 0.90 -10.40 -6.82
CA MET A 172 -0.44 -10.50 -6.25
C MET A 172 -0.52 -9.92 -4.82
N PHE A 173 -0.23 -8.63 -4.67
CA PHE A 173 -0.21 -8.00 -3.36
C PHE A 173 -1.55 -8.19 -2.63
N THR A 174 -1.51 -8.31 -1.30
CA THR A 174 -2.71 -8.42 -0.44
C THR A 174 -3.13 -7.08 0.14
N GLY A 175 -2.24 -6.08 0.14
CA GLY A 175 -2.53 -4.71 0.51
C GLY A 175 -1.39 -3.75 0.17
N THR A 176 -1.63 -2.46 0.34
CA THR A 176 -0.65 -1.37 0.19
C THR A 176 -0.94 -0.28 1.22
N ASN A 177 0.10 0.40 1.69
CA ASN A 177 -0.03 1.59 2.54
C ASN A 177 0.66 2.77 1.86
N LEU A 178 -0.11 3.77 1.43
CA LEU A 178 0.40 4.93 0.69
C LEU A 178 0.16 6.23 1.45
N PRO A 179 1.01 7.25 1.28
CA PRO A 179 2.20 7.28 0.42
C PRO A 179 3.41 6.57 1.02
N ASN A 180 4.33 6.12 0.17
CA ASN A 180 5.57 5.46 0.63
C ASN A 180 6.58 6.44 1.28
N ASN A 181 6.45 7.74 0.99
CA ASN A 181 7.34 8.77 1.54
C ASN A 181 6.89 9.20 2.95
N ALA A 182 7.77 9.06 3.95
CA ALA A 182 7.48 9.39 5.35
C ALA A 182 7.06 10.85 5.58
N ASN A 183 7.66 11.82 4.88
CA ASN A 183 7.30 13.24 5.02
C ASN A 183 5.91 13.52 4.44
N LEU A 184 5.57 12.86 3.32
CA LEU A 184 4.22 12.96 2.76
C LEU A 184 3.20 12.29 3.68
N MET A 185 3.54 11.14 4.25
CA MET A 185 2.70 10.43 5.20
C MET A 185 2.45 11.25 6.47
N GLU A 186 3.46 11.91 7.01
CA GLU A 186 3.33 12.81 8.18
C GLU A 186 2.41 14.00 7.86
N LYS A 187 2.53 14.58 6.66
CA LYS A 187 1.76 15.77 6.27
C LYS A 187 0.32 15.46 5.84
N TYR A 188 0.10 14.39 5.10
CA TYR A 188 -1.18 14.08 4.45
C TYR A 188 -1.91 12.87 5.04
N GLY A 189 -1.28 12.15 5.97
CA GLY A 189 -1.76 10.88 6.50
C GLY A 189 -1.41 9.71 5.58
N SER A 190 -2.01 8.56 5.86
CA SER A 190 -1.85 7.35 5.05
C SER A 190 -3.20 6.72 4.71
N LYS A 191 -3.22 5.99 3.60
CA LYS A 191 -4.34 5.14 3.20
C LYS A 191 -3.85 3.69 3.07
N LEU A 192 -4.29 2.88 4.02
CA LEU A 192 -4.18 1.43 3.97
C LEU A 192 -5.26 0.88 3.06
N THR A 193 -4.85 0.19 2.01
CA THR A 193 -5.75 -0.49 1.07
C THR A 193 -5.53 -2.00 1.18
N ILE A 194 -6.59 -2.77 1.42
CA ILE A 194 -6.54 -4.24 1.38
C ILE A 194 -7.23 -4.73 0.11
N PHE A 195 -6.56 -5.61 -0.62
CA PHE A 195 -7.07 -6.21 -1.85
C PHE A 195 -7.79 -7.51 -1.53
N GLY A 196 -9.07 -7.40 -1.17
CA GLY A 196 -9.90 -8.52 -0.72
C GLY A 196 -9.97 -9.68 -1.70
N SER A 197 -10.01 -9.40 -3.01
CA SER A 197 -10.00 -10.46 -4.05
C SER A 197 -8.66 -11.22 -4.08
N SER A 198 -7.53 -10.49 -4.04
CA SER A 198 -6.20 -11.10 -4.02
C SER A 198 -5.99 -11.93 -2.76
N LEU A 199 -6.41 -11.39 -1.60
CA LEU A 199 -6.34 -12.09 -0.34
C LEU A 199 -7.19 -13.37 -0.33
N LYS A 200 -8.41 -13.30 -0.85
CA LYS A 200 -9.30 -14.46 -0.99
C LYS A 200 -8.67 -15.54 -1.88
N LEU A 201 -8.04 -15.16 -2.99
CA LEU A 201 -7.36 -16.12 -3.86
C LEU A 201 -6.18 -16.78 -3.14
N ASN A 202 -5.31 -15.99 -2.51
CA ASN A 202 -4.19 -16.51 -1.72
C ASN A 202 -4.67 -17.45 -0.59
N PHE A 203 -5.77 -17.12 0.07
CA PHE A 203 -6.37 -18.00 1.08
C PHE A 203 -6.77 -19.36 0.49
N ASN A 204 -7.50 -19.34 -0.63
CA ASN A 204 -8.00 -20.55 -1.25
C ASN A 204 -6.90 -21.46 -1.81
N GLU A 205 -5.90 -20.88 -2.47
CA GLU A 205 -4.87 -21.62 -3.19
C GLU A 205 -3.71 -22.05 -2.29
N LYS A 206 -3.44 -21.31 -1.20
CA LYS A 206 -2.26 -21.55 -0.35
C LYS A 206 -2.63 -21.85 1.10
N ASN A 207 -3.25 -20.90 1.78
CA ASN A 207 -3.43 -20.98 3.24
C ASN A 207 -4.36 -22.12 3.66
N PHE A 208 -5.48 -22.30 2.97
CA PHE A 208 -6.45 -23.35 3.31
C PHE A 208 -5.90 -24.76 3.03
N PRO A 209 -5.25 -25.04 1.89
CA PRO A 209 -4.53 -26.31 1.68
C PRO A 209 -3.48 -26.60 2.77
N ILE A 210 -2.68 -25.59 3.16
CA ILE A 210 -1.71 -25.74 4.26
C ILE A 210 -2.43 -26.11 5.56
N PHE A 211 -3.52 -25.44 5.90
CA PHE A 211 -4.31 -25.76 7.09
C PHE A 211 -4.80 -27.22 7.08
N LYS A 212 -5.27 -27.70 5.92
CA LYS A 212 -5.77 -29.08 5.75
C LYS A 212 -4.68 -30.14 5.88
N ASN A 213 -3.43 -29.81 5.55
CA ASN A 213 -2.30 -30.72 5.55
C ASN A 213 -1.53 -30.72 6.88
N VAL A 214 -1.42 -29.57 7.55
CA VAL A 214 -0.61 -29.40 8.77
C VAL A 214 -1.40 -29.77 10.03
N PHE A 215 -2.68 -29.41 10.10
CA PHE A 215 -3.47 -29.59 11.32
C PHE A 215 -4.29 -30.88 11.32
N SER A 216 -4.53 -31.47 12.49
CA SER A 216 -5.27 -32.72 12.62
C SER A 216 -6.73 -32.59 12.16
N LYS A 217 -7.33 -33.70 11.68
CA LYS A 217 -8.75 -33.74 11.29
C LYS A 217 -9.69 -33.34 12.44
N ASN A 218 -9.30 -33.58 13.68
CA ASN A 218 -10.08 -33.17 14.84
C ASN A 218 -10.09 -31.64 15.00
N LEU A 219 -8.94 -30.97 14.87
CA LEU A 219 -8.90 -29.50 14.91
C LEU A 219 -9.69 -28.88 13.74
N GLN A 220 -9.57 -29.45 12.54
CA GLN A 220 -10.25 -28.96 11.34
C GLN A 220 -11.78 -28.89 11.47
N LYS A 221 -12.40 -29.71 12.33
CA LYS A 221 -13.87 -29.70 12.55
C LYS A 221 -14.37 -28.42 13.23
N TYR A 222 -13.52 -27.73 13.99
CA TYR A 222 -13.91 -26.52 14.72
C TYR A 222 -13.86 -25.25 13.87
N PHE A 223 -13.20 -25.29 12.71
CA PHE A 223 -12.94 -24.12 11.88
C PHE A 223 -13.52 -24.30 10.47
N SER A 224 -14.60 -23.60 10.17
CA SER A 224 -15.10 -23.52 8.80
C SER A 224 -14.15 -22.72 7.92
N LYS A 225 -14.17 -23.01 6.61
CA LYS A 225 -13.36 -22.30 5.62
C LYS A 225 -13.60 -20.79 5.65
N ASP A 226 -14.86 -20.36 5.74
CA ASP A 226 -15.22 -18.94 5.80
C ASP A 226 -14.72 -18.26 7.08
N LYS A 227 -14.80 -18.94 8.24
CA LYS A 227 -14.25 -18.41 9.50
C LYS A 227 -12.75 -18.18 9.40
N LEU A 228 -12.01 -19.12 8.80
CA LEU A 228 -10.57 -18.99 8.60
C LEU A 228 -10.22 -17.87 7.61
N GLN A 229 -11.01 -17.71 6.55
CA GLN A 229 -10.80 -16.63 5.58
C GLN A 229 -11.03 -15.25 6.21
N THR A 230 -12.11 -15.10 6.98
CA THR A 230 -12.41 -13.87 7.73
C THR A 230 -11.34 -13.60 8.78
N ALA A 231 -10.91 -14.63 9.52
CA ALA A 231 -9.82 -14.50 10.48
C ALA A 231 -8.51 -14.03 9.83
N LEU A 232 -8.17 -14.57 8.65
CA LEU A 232 -6.98 -14.12 7.90
C LEU A 232 -7.08 -12.64 7.50
N LEU A 233 -8.25 -12.20 7.00
CA LEU A 233 -8.49 -10.78 6.71
C LEU A 233 -8.31 -9.91 7.96
N HIS A 234 -8.87 -10.31 9.10
CA HIS A 234 -8.71 -9.59 10.35
C HIS A 234 -7.26 -9.57 10.82
N CYS A 235 -6.53 -10.68 10.74
CA CYS A 235 -5.12 -10.72 11.11
C CYS A 235 -4.29 -9.72 10.30
N ILE A 236 -4.45 -9.70 8.98
CA ILE A 236 -3.73 -8.76 8.10
C ILE A 236 -4.15 -7.33 8.39
N LEU A 237 -5.45 -7.06 8.51
CA LEU A 237 -5.95 -5.74 8.83
C LEU A 237 -5.38 -5.20 10.16
N LEU A 238 -5.37 -6.04 11.20
CA LEU A 238 -4.89 -5.65 12.53
C LEU A 238 -3.37 -5.48 12.56
N HIS A 239 -2.64 -6.28 11.78
CA HIS A 239 -1.21 -6.10 11.54
C HIS A 239 -0.92 -4.72 10.94
N GLU A 240 -1.59 -4.37 9.84
CA GLU A 240 -1.39 -3.10 9.14
C GLU A 240 -1.85 -1.87 9.94
N ILE A 241 -2.94 -2.00 10.71
CA ILE A 241 -3.35 -0.98 11.67
C ILE A 241 -2.25 -0.79 12.73
N SER A 242 -1.64 -1.88 13.21
CA SER A 242 -0.59 -1.81 14.24
C SER A 242 0.65 -1.06 13.75
N HIS A 243 1.11 -1.36 12.53
CA HIS A 243 2.18 -0.60 11.84
C HIS A 243 1.90 0.91 11.80
N SER A 244 0.65 1.27 11.53
CA SER A 244 0.22 2.66 11.41
C SER A 244 -0.06 3.34 12.75
N LEU A 245 -0.10 2.62 13.87
CA LEU A 245 -0.42 3.17 15.20
C LEU A 245 0.79 3.27 16.12
N ILE A 246 1.83 2.46 15.88
CA ILE A 246 3.03 2.44 16.69
C ILE A 246 4.24 2.40 15.79
N ARG A 247 4.88 3.56 15.67
CA ARG A 247 6.20 3.68 15.09
C ARG A 247 7.06 4.53 15.99
N TYR A 248 8.26 4.05 16.30
CA TYR A 248 9.25 4.79 17.06
C TYR A 248 10.13 5.54 16.07
N ARG A 249 10.25 6.86 16.23
CA ARG A 249 10.93 7.76 15.26
C ARG A 249 12.37 7.34 14.97
N ASP A 250 13.06 6.78 15.95
CA ASP A 250 14.47 6.39 15.89
C ASP A 250 14.65 4.87 15.79
N ALA A 251 13.58 4.07 15.68
CA ALA A 251 13.72 2.60 15.66
C ALA A 251 14.55 2.12 14.47
N GLU A 252 14.38 2.68 13.29
CA GLU A 252 15.16 2.29 12.12
C GLU A 252 16.65 2.57 12.32
N ALA A 253 17.01 3.74 12.87
CA ALA A 253 18.39 4.10 13.17
C ALA A 253 19.01 3.24 14.28
N ARG A 254 18.23 2.91 15.32
CA ARG A 254 18.69 2.11 16.47
C ARG A 254 18.78 0.62 16.17
N LEU A 255 17.80 0.08 15.46
CA LEU A 255 17.69 -1.36 15.17
C LEU A 255 18.42 -1.76 13.88
N ARG A 256 18.75 -0.80 13.00
CA ARG A 256 19.54 -1.01 11.78
C ARG A 256 18.99 -2.19 10.96
N GLU A 257 19.82 -3.19 10.64
CA GLU A 257 19.43 -4.38 9.89
C GLU A 257 18.34 -5.23 10.54
N LEU A 258 18.15 -5.11 11.87
CA LEU A 258 17.09 -5.82 12.59
C LEU A 258 15.75 -5.10 12.52
N PHE A 259 15.72 -3.84 12.06
CA PHE A 259 14.50 -3.04 12.03
C PHE A 259 13.35 -3.74 11.28
N PRO A 260 13.50 -4.20 10.02
CA PRO A 260 12.38 -4.79 9.29
C PRO A 260 11.82 -6.04 9.97
N ILE A 261 12.67 -6.85 10.59
CA ILE A 261 12.26 -8.11 11.25
C ILE A 261 11.46 -7.80 12.52
N LEU A 262 11.98 -6.88 13.35
CA LEU A 262 11.37 -6.53 14.62
C LEU A 262 10.09 -5.71 14.45
N ASP A 263 10.02 -4.85 13.44
CA ASP A 263 8.84 -4.06 13.12
C ASP A 263 7.66 -4.96 12.69
N GLU A 264 7.93 -5.91 11.78
CA GLU A 264 6.94 -6.91 11.34
C GLU A 264 6.48 -7.80 12.50
N LEU A 265 7.41 -8.34 13.29
CA LEU A 265 7.07 -9.16 14.45
C LEU A 265 6.22 -8.40 15.47
N LEU A 266 6.58 -7.14 15.74
CA LEU A 266 5.82 -6.27 16.63
C LEU A 266 4.41 -6.08 16.09
N ALA A 267 4.23 -5.75 14.81
CA ALA A 267 2.92 -5.56 14.21
C ALA A 267 2.01 -6.79 14.33
N TYR A 268 2.56 -8.01 14.17
CA TYR A 268 1.80 -9.25 14.42
C TYR A 268 1.39 -9.41 15.89
N ILE A 269 2.33 -9.25 16.83
CA ILE A 269 2.05 -9.39 18.27
C ILE A 269 1.00 -8.37 18.70
N LEU A 270 1.13 -7.12 18.23
CA LEU A 270 0.19 -6.04 18.54
C LEU A 270 -1.16 -6.27 17.88
N GLY A 271 -1.19 -6.76 16.63
CA GLY A 271 -2.43 -7.13 15.95
C GLY A 271 -3.22 -8.16 16.74
N ILE A 272 -2.54 -9.19 17.28
CA ILE A 272 -3.17 -10.19 18.16
C ILE A 272 -3.67 -9.56 19.46
N LYS A 273 -2.86 -8.70 20.10
CA LYS A 273 -3.29 -7.99 21.33
C LYS A 273 -4.51 -7.09 21.09
N CYS A 274 -4.64 -6.51 19.89
CA CYS A 274 -5.80 -5.71 19.51
C CYS A 274 -7.11 -6.52 19.49
N CYS A 275 -7.07 -7.85 19.33
CA CYS A 275 -8.25 -8.69 19.39
C CYS A 275 -8.97 -8.62 20.75
N GLY A 276 -8.24 -8.46 21.86
CA GLY A 276 -8.84 -8.42 23.20
C GLY A 276 -9.86 -7.28 23.37
N PRO A 277 -9.48 -6.01 23.14
CA PRO A 277 -10.42 -4.89 23.19
C PRO A 277 -11.55 -4.97 22.15
N LEU A 278 -11.30 -5.58 21.00
CA LEU A 278 -12.34 -5.80 19.99
C LEU A 278 -13.37 -6.83 20.46
N LEU A 279 -12.92 -7.92 21.08
CA LEU A 279 -13.80 -8.91 21.70
C LEU A 279 -14.62 -8.30 22.84
N LEU A 280 -14.00 -7.51 23.73
CA LEU A 280 -14.67 -6.81 24.83
C LEU A 280 -15.69 -5.74 24.38
N LYS A 281 -15.73 -5.41 23.09
CA LYS A 281 -16.62 -4.43 22.48
C LYS A 281 -17.53 -5.05 21.41
N ASP A 282 -17.64 -6.38 21.40
CA ASP A 282 -18.46 -7.16 20.46
C ASP A 282 -18.19 -6.76 18.99
N ALA A 283 -16.92 -6.48 18.70
CA ALA A 283 -16.44 -6.15 17.36
C ALA A 283 -15.84 -7.37 16.66
N LEU A 284 -15.34 -8.33 17.43
CA LEU A 284 -14.96 -9.66 16.94
C LEU A 284 -15.86 -10.70 17.61
N ASN A 285 -16.27 -11.71 16.84
CA ASN A 285 -17.08 -12.84 17.28
C ASN A 285 -16.32 -14.16 17.06
#